data_AF-A0A946Z060-F1
#
_entry.id   AF-A0A946Z060-F1
#
_cell.length_a   1.000
_cell.length_b   1.000
_cell.length_c   1.000
_cell.angle_alpha   90.00
_cell.angle_beta   90.00
_cell.angle_gamma   90.00
#
_symmetry.space_group_name_H-M   'P 1'
#
loop_
_entity.id
_entity.type
_entity.pdbx_description
1 polymer ?
#
loop_
_entity_poly.entity_id
_entity_poly.type
_entity_poly.pdbx_seq_one_letter_code
_entity_poly.pdbx_strand_id
1 'polypeptide(L)'
;MSRNPLVYSSGLFSGAWVFVAWMQPETNFFLFPILIGAALPVSHRLVVGRPVTGAAAAAAGIAAMVNVTITALLLAIVDRLKGESVLGFVNLFGEAVILGLFGVVAGGAVAVLAIGRR
;
A
#
# COMPACT_ATOMS: atom_id res chain seq x y z
N MET A 1 16.04 -6.60 19.30
CA MET A 1 15.43 -6.26 18.00
C MET A 1 14.30 -5.26 18.24
N SER A 2 14.49 -3.97 17.93
CA SER A 2 13.38 -3.01 18.05
C SER A 2 12.34 -3.35 16.97
N ARG A 3 11.20 -3.90 17.39
CA ARG A 3 10.06 -4.16 16.52
C ARG A 3 9.65 -2.83 15.91
N ASN A 4 9.89 -2.62 14.62
CA ASN A 4 9.53 -1.37 13.97
C ASN A 4 8.04 -1.47 13.58
N PRO A 5 7.11 -0.89 14.37
CA PRO A 5 5.65 -1.02 14.15
C PRO A 5 5.22 -0.58 12.74
N LEU A 6 6.05 0.23 12.08
CA LEU A 6 5.85 0.74 10.74
C LEU A 6 5.77 -0.40 9.70
N VAL A 7 6.74 -1.31 9.70
CA VAL A 7 6.82 -2.41 8.71
C VAL A 7 5.64 -3.38 8.83
N TYR A 8 5.11 -3.56 10.03
CA TYR A 8 4.00 -4.49 10.27
C TYR A 8 2.69 -4.02 9.65
N SER A 9 2.41 -2.72 9.60
CA SER A 9 1.15 -2.20 9.05
C SER A 9 0.98 -2.50 7.55
N SER A 10 2.01 -2.22 6.76
CA SER A 10 2.02 -2.52 5.32
C SER A 10 1.98 -4.03 5.06
N GLY A 11 2.74 -4.81 5.83
CA GLY A 11 2.71 -6.28 5.74
C GLY A 11 1.34 -6.89 6.11
N LEU A 12 0.63 -6.32 7.08
CA LEU A 12 -0.73 -6.74 7.45
C LEU A 12 -1.72 -6.51 6.31
N PHE A 13 -1.67 -5.36 5.64
CA PHE A 13 -2.52 -5.10 4.48
C PHE A 13 -2.17 -5.99 3.29
N SER A 14 -0.88 -6.28 3.07
CA SER A 14 -0.46 -7.29 2.09
C SER A 14 -1.01 -8.68 2.40
N GLY A 15 -0.91 -9.12 3.66
CA GLY A 15 -1.46 -10.42 4.09
C GLY A 15 -2.98 -10.47 3.96
N ALA A 16 -3.68 -9.39 4.31
CA ALA A 16 -5.12 -9.28 4.15
C ALA A 16 -5.53 -9.33 2.67
N TRP A 17 -4.79 -8.66 1.79
CA TRP A 17 -5.06 -8.73 0.35
C TRP A 17 -4.92 -10.16 -0.17
N VAL A 18 -3.84 -10.84 0.20
CA VAL A 18 -3.61 -12.25 -0.19
C VAL A 18 -4.74 -13.14 0.32
N PHE A 19 -5.12 -12.98 1.59
CA PHE A 19 -6.21 -13.76 2.18
C PHE A 19 -7.54 -13.54 1.45
N VAL A 20 -7.90 -12.28 1.17
CA VAL A 20 -9.15 -11.97 0.47
C VAL A 20 -9.13 -12.47 -0.97
N ALA A 21 -8.02 -12.28 -1.71
CA ALA A 21 -7.87 -12.81 -3.06
C ALA A 21 -7.94 -14.34 -3.10
N TRP A 22 -7.56 -15.02 -2.01
CA TRP A 22 -7.71 -16.46 -1.88
C TRP A 22 -9.17 -16.88 -1.66
N MET A 23 -9.90 -16.14 -0.82
CA MET A 23 -11.30 -16.41 -0.49
C MET A 23 -12.27 -16.04 -1.61
N GLN A 24 -11.95 -15.01 -2.39
CA GLN A 24 -12.81 -14.43 -3.43
C GLN A 24 -12.00 -14.17 -4.70
N PRO A 25 -11.56 -15.23 -5.40
CA PRO A 25 -10.59 -15.12 -6.49
C PRO A 25 -11.14 -14.46 -7.75
N GLU A 26 -12.45 -14.33 -7.90
CA GLU A 26 -13.08 -13.69 -9.06
C GLU A 26 -13.11 -12.16 -8.94
N THR A 27 -12.76 -11.62 -7.76
CA THR A 27 -12.88 -10.19 -7.46
C THR A 27 -11.54 -9.62 -7.03
N ASN A 28 -11.07 -8.55 -7.68
CA ASN A 28 -9.86 -7.87 -7.25
C ASN A 28 -10.25 -6.75 -6.29
N PHE A 29 -9.51 -6.63 -5.20
CA PHE A 29 -9.77 -5.64 -4.18
C PHE A 29 -8.73 -4.52 -4.28
N PHE A 30 -8.93 -3.65 -5.27
CA PHE A 30 -8.06 -2.51 -5.62
C PHE A 30 -7.87 -1.49 -4.49
N LEU A 31 -8.67 -1.56 -3.44
CA LEU A 31 -8.45 -0.81 -2.21
C LEU A 31 -7.17 -1.25 -1.49
N PHE A 32 -6.79 -2.54 -1.52
CA PHE A 32 -5.60 -3.01 -0.82
C PHE A 32 -4.29 -2.39 -1.32
N PRO A 33 -4.01 -2.30 -2.64
CA PRO A 33 -2.85 -1.56 -3.14
C PRO A 33 -2.75 -0.15 -2.55
N ILE A 34 -3.86 0.59 -2.51
CA ILE A 34 -3.93 1.94 -1.94
C ILE A 34 -3.58 1.91 -0.45
N LEU A 35 -4.18 0.99 0.31
CA LEU A 35 -3.94 0.85 1.75
C LEU A 35 -2.48 0.48 2.05
N ILE A 36 -1.90 -0.46 1.30
CA ILE A 36 -0.50 -0.87 1.44
C ILE A 36 0.42 0.33 1.16
N GLY A 37 0.13 1.10 0.09
CA GLY A 37 0.83 2.32 -0.27
C GLY A 37 0.80 3.39 0.83
N ALA A 38 -0.38 3.62 1.41
CA ALA A 38 -0.58 4.64 2.44
C ALA A 38 -0.06 4.24 3.83
N ALA A 39 0.07 2.93 4.10
CA ALA A 39 0.33 2.40 5.44
C ALA A 39 1.62 2.94 6.08
N LEU A 40 2.73 2.99 5.34
CA LEU A 40 4.02 3.40 5.91
C LEU A 40 4.10 4.91 6.19
N PRO A 41 3.72 5.81 5.27
CA PRO A 41 3.68 7.26 5.56
C PRO A 41 2.78 7.60 6.75
N VAL A 42 1.59 7.01 6.81
CA VAL A 42 0.62 7.23 7.89
C VAL A 42 1.13 6.67 9.21
N SER A 43 1.65 5.44 9.21
CA SER A 43 2.18 4.82 10.44
C SER A 43 3.38 5.60 10.98
N HIS A 44 4.26 6.13 10.12
CA HIS A 44 5.38 6.96 10.58
C HIS A 44 4.86 8.19 11.32
N ARG A 45 3.85 8.86 10.77
CA ARG A 45 3.24 10.02 11.42
C ARG A 45 2.64 9.67 12.79
N LEU A 46 1.96 8.53 12.90
CA LEU A 46 1.32 8.06 14.13
C LEU A 46 2.33 7.71 15.22
N VAL A 47 3.44 7.05 14.87
CA VAL A 47 4.44 6.57 15.83
C VAL A 47 5.43 7.66 16.21
N VAL A 48 5.96 8.40 15.23
CA VAL A 48 7.03 9.39 15.45
C VAL A 48 6.44 10.74 15.86
N GLY A 49 5.16 10.99 15.61
CA GLY A 49 4.52 12.27 15.96
C GLY A 49 5.06 13.46 15.17
N ARG A 50 5.82 13.22 14.09
CA ARG A 50 6.39 14.23 13.19
C ARG A 50 6.03 13.93 11.73
N PRO A 51 5.93 14.95 10.87
CA PRO A 51 5.74 14.73 9.44
C PRO A 51 6.90 13.96 8.83
N VAL A 52 6.60 13.14 7.82
CA VAL A 52 7.62 12.45 7.03
C VAL A 52 8.11 13.42 5.95
N THR A 53 9.39 13.78 5.95
CA THR A 53 9.97 14.73 4.98
C THR A 53 11.28 14.23 4.39
N GLY A 54 11.59 14.65 3.16
CA GLY A 54 12.85 14.34 2.49
C GLY A 54 13.07 12.85 2.24
N ALA A 55 14.28 12.37 2.52
CA ALA A 55 14.69 10.99 2.24
C ALA A 55 13.86 9.93 2.99
N ALA A 56 13.36 10.23 4.20
CA ALA A 56 12.54 9.30 4.97
C ALA A 56 11.18 9.06 4.32
N ALA A 57 10.58 10.09 3.70
CA ALA A 57 9.32 9.97 2.98
C ALA A 57 9.49 9.15 1.71
N ALA A 58 10.58 9.40 0.98
CA ALA A 58 10.95 8.61 -0.19
C ALA A 58 11.17 7.13 0.18
N ALA A 59 11.93 6.85 1.26
CA ALA A 59 12.17 5.48 1.72
C ALA A 59 10.88 4.75 2.15
N ALA A 60 9.99 5.43 2.87
CA ALA A 60 8.69 4.88 3.26
C ALA A 60 7.81 4.59 2.04
N GLY A 61 7.79 5.51 1.06
CA GLY A 61 7.07 5.31 -0.20
C GLY A 61 7.63 4.14 -1.00
N ILE A 62 8.95 4.05 -1.16
CA ILE A 62 9.62 2.94 -1.86
C ILE A 62 9.29 1.60 -1.20
N ALA A 63 9.42 1.51 0.13
CA ALA A 63 9.12 0.28 0.86
C ALA A 63 7.65 -0.15 0.69
N ALA A 64 6.71 0.81 0.69
CA ALA A 64 5.31 0.52 0.47
C ALA A 64 5.06 0.03 -0.97
N MET A 65 5.70 0.66 -1.96
CA MET A 65 5.63 0.24 -3.36
C MET A 65 6.24 -1.14 -3.60
N VAL A 66 7.34 -1.47 -2.93
CA VAL A 66 7.94 -2.80 -2.96
C VAL A 66 6.94 -3.83 -2.44
N ASN A 67 6.24 -3.55 -1.33
CA ASN A 67 5.22 -4.46 -0.81
C ASN A 67 4.02 -4.61 -1.75
N VAL A 68 3.49 -3.51 -2.32
CA VAL A 68 2.42 -3.57 -3.34
C VAL A 68 2.86 -4.46 -4.51
N THR A 69 4.06 -4.21 -5.03
CA THR A 69 4.60 -4.90 -6.21
C THR A 69 4.80 -6.39 -5.94
N ILE A 70 5.43 -6.74 -4.80
CA ILE A 70 5.63 -8.15 -4.41
C ILE A 70 4.28 -8.85 -4.22
N THR A 71 3.32 -8.20 -3.54
CA THR A 71 2.00 -8.80 -3.30
C THR A 71 1.25 -9.03 -4.60
N ALA A 72 1.22 -8.03 -5.48
CA ALA A 72 0.59 -8.13 -6.79
C ALA A 72 1.25 -9.21 -7.66
N LEU A 73 2.58 -9.30 -7.64
CA LEU A 73 3.33 -10.32 -8.36
C LEU A 73 3.01 -11.73 -7.85
N LEU A 74 2.98 -11.94 -6.53
CA LEU A 74 2.61 -13.22 -5.94
C LEU A 74 1.21 -13.65 -6.38
N LEU A 75 0.24 -12.73 -6.31
CA LEU A 75 -1.13 -12.99 -6.76
C LEU A 75 -1.22 -13.26 -8.26
N ALA A 76 -0.43 -12.58 -9.08
CA ALA A 76 -0.37 -12.83 -10.52
C ALA A 76 0.21 -14.23 -10.83
N ILE A 77 1.28 -14.64 -10.13
CA ILE A 77 1.90 -15.97 -10.32
C ILE A 77 0.93 -17.10 -9.98
N VAL A 78 0.10 -16.94 -8.94
CA VAL A 78 -0.89 -17.94 -8.54
C VAL A 78 -2.25 -17.79 -9.24
N ASP A 79 -2.34 -16.95 -10.27
CA ASP A 79 -3.57 -16.68 -11.03
C ASP A 79 -4.76 -16.25 -10.13
N ARG A 80 -4.44 -15.44 -9.10
CA ARG A 80 -5.40 -14.85 -8.14
C ARG A 80 -5.55 -13.34 -8.30
N LEU A 81 -4.76 -12.70 -9.15
CA LEU A 81 -4.95 -11.30 -9.51
C LEU A 81 -5.98 -11.19 -10.64
N LYS A 82 -7.26 -11.26 -10.28
CA LYS A 82 -8.41 -11.31 -11.20
C LYS A 82 -9.51 -10.39 -10.74
N GLY A 83 -10.33 -9.91 -11.67
CA GLY A 83 -11.46 -9.03 -11.41
C GLY A 83 -11.58 -7.93 -12.47
N GLU A 84 -12.61 -7.10 -12.37
CA GLU A 84 -12.84 -5.98 -13.27
C GLU A 84 -11.82 -4.87 -13.04
N SER A 85 -11.25 -4.30 -14.10
CA SER A 85 -10.38 -3.12 -13.97
C SER A 85 -11.19 -1.89 -13.56
N VAL A 86 -10.69 -1.11 -12.59
CA VAL A 86 -11.29 0.14 -12.11
C VAL A 86 -10.87 1.33 -13.00
N LEU A 87 -9.62 1.31 -13.49
CA LEU A 87 -9.04 2.33 -14.35
C LEU A 87 -9.21 2.02 -15.85
N GLY A 88 -9.82 0.88 -16.20
CA GLY A 88 -10.01 0.45 -17.58
C GLY A 88 -8.73 -0.08 -18.26
N PHE A 89 -7.73 -0.49 -17.47
CA PHE A 89 -6.50 -1.09 -17.98
C PHE A 89 -6.70 -2.57 -18.32
N VAL A 90 -5.97 -3.04 -19.34
CA VAL A 90 -5.90 -4.46 -19.71
C VAL A 90 -5.05 -5.27 -18.71
N ASN A 91 -4.15 -4.60 -17.97
CA ASN A 91 -3.21 -5.25 -17.06
C ASN A 91 -3.47 -4.86 -15.60
N LEU A 92 -4.06 -5.80 -14.85
CA LEU A 92 -4.39 -5.66 -13.42
C LEU A 92 -3.15 -5.47 -12.53
N PHE A 93 -1.98 -5.97 -12.94
CA PHE A 93 -0.74 -5.74 -12.20
C PHE A 93 -0.30 -4.28 -12.30
N GLY A 94 -0.32 -3.71 -13.51
CA GLY A 94 0.00 -2.30 -13.72
C GLY A 94 -0.95 -1.37 -12.98
N GLU A 95 -2.23 -1.72 -12.97
CA GLU A 95 -3.25 -1.01 -12.22
C GLU A 95 -3.00 -1.06 -10.70
N ALA A 96 -2.68 -2.21 -10.14
CA ALA A 96 -2.33 -2.34 -8.72
C ALA A 96 -1.12 -1.47 -8.35
N VAL A 97 -0.09 -1.42 -9.19
CA VAL A 97 1.08 -0.56 -8.97
C VAL A 97 0.69 0.92 -8.99
N ILE A 98 -0.12 1.35 -9.96
CA ILE A 98 -0.59 2.74 -10.05
C ILE A 98 -1.41 3.12 -8.81
N LEU A 99 -2.31 2.26 -8.37
CA LEU A 99 -3.12 2.48 -7.16
C LEU A 99 -2.28 2.47 -5.88
N GLY A 100 -1.24 1.64 -5.82
CA GLY A 100 -0.23 1.69 -4.76
C GLY A 100 0.45 3.05 -4.68
N LEU A 101 0.83 3.60 -5.83
CA LEU A 101 1.44 4.93 -5.92
C LEU A 101 0.47 6.02 -5.45
N PHE A 102 -0.80 5.95 -5.85
CA PHE A 102 -1.84 6.85 -5.33
C PHE A 102 -1.95 6.74 -3.80
N GLY A 103 -1.90 5.53 -3.24
CA GLY A 103 -1.85 5.30 -1.80
C GLY A 103 -0.65 5.98 -1.12
N VAL A 104 0.55 5.87 -1.70
CA VAL A 104 1.76 6.52 -1.17
C VAL A 104 1.60 8.05 -1.17
N VAL A 105 1.12 8.63 -2.28
CA VAL A 105 0.91 10.08 -2.40
C VAL A 105 -0.15 10.56 -1.41
N ALA A 106 -1.29 9.87 -1.33
CA ALA A 106 -2.37 10.21 -0.42
C ALA A 106 -1.94 10.06 1.05
N GLY A 107 -1.28 8.96 1.41
CA GLY A 107 -0.76 8.72 2.75
C GLY A 107 0.32 9.73 3.15
N GLY A 108 1.20 10.10 2.21
CA GLY A 108 2.18 11.16 2.40
C GLY A 108 1.52 12.52 2.62
N ALA A 109 0.53 12.88 1.81
CA ALA A 109 -0.24 14.11 1.97
C ALA A 109 -0.94 14.16 3.34
N VAL A 110 -1.56 13.06 3.80
CA VAL A 110 -2.17 12.98 5.15
C VAL A 110 -1.11 13.15 6.23
N ALA A 111 0.04 12.49 6.09
CA ALA A 111 1.13 12.57 7.05
C ALA A 111 1.72 13.99 7.16
N VAL A 112 1.67 14.78 6.09
CA VAL A 112 2.11 16.18 6.04
C VAL A 112 1.00 17.14 6.49
N LEU A 113 -0.24 16.99 6.01
CA LEU A 113 -1.35 17.95 6.21
C LEU A 113 -2.02 17.84 7.58
N ALA A 114 -1.92 16.71 8.28
CA ALA A 114 -2.41 16.58 9.66
C ALA A 114 -1.69 17.50 10.68
N ILE A 115 -0.83 18.43 10.23
CA ILE A 115 -0.18 19.49 11.01
C ILE A 115 -1.15 20.65 11.33
N GLY A 116 -2.17 20.92 10.52
CA GLY A 116 -2.98 22.14 10.65
C GLY A 116 -4.04 22.16 11.76
N ARG A 117 -4.13 21.14 12.63
CA ARG A 117 -5.26 20.97 13.58
C ARG A 117 -4.86 20.66 15.03
N ARG A 118 -3.63 20.95 15.45
CA ARG A 118 -3.24 20.87 16.88
C ARG A 118 -2.72 22.21 17.37
#